data_AF-I0CED0-F1
#
_entry.id   AF-I0CED0-F1
#
_cell.length_a   1.000
_cell.length_b   1.000
_cell.length_c   1.000
_cell.angle_alpha   90.00
_cell.angle_beta   90.00
_cell.angle_gamma   90.00
#
_symmetry.space_group_name_H-M   'P 1'
#
loop_
_entity.id
_entity.type
_entity.pdbx_description
1 polymer ?
#
loop_
_entity_poly.entity_id
_entity_poly.type
_entity_poly.pdbx_seq_one_letter_code
_entity_poly.pdbx_strand_id
1 'polypeptide(L)'
;MSTHTPPHRTPRVWRYGWCTPAMHGTEAYEKFLETAKLPPAPDGYGLLLITDRGGQRHTLATTDIEYLHLLHHGLLDHGPMNDVTFPPHKVHHVLEGWLEIPSPSA
;
A
#
# COMPACT_ATOMS: atom_id res chain seq x y z
N MET A 1 6.07 38.48 -11.72
CA MET A 1 6.33 37.06 -12.04
C MET A 1 5.73 36.24 -10.90
N SER A 2 4.53 35.70 -11.09
CA SER A 2 3.87 34.88 -10.07
C SER A 2 4.51 33.49 -10.08
N THR A 3 5.28 33.16 -9.05
CA THR A 3 5.73 31.80 -8.78
C THR A 3 4.49 30.97 -8.47
N HIS A 4 3.98 30.27 -9.48
CA HIS A 4 2.92 29.28 -9.31
C HIS A 4 3.56 28.10 -8.57
N THR A 5 3.60 28.18 -7.23
CA THR A 5 3.95 27.02 -6.41
C THR A 5 2.92 25.95 -6.75
N PRO A 6 3.31 24.79 -7.30
CA PRO A 6 2.34 23.73 -7.54
C PRO A 6 1.64 23.43 -6.21
N PRO A 7 0.31 23.23 -6.20
CA PRO A 7 -0.40 22.97 -4.96
C PRO A 7 0.31 21.84 -4.24
N HIS A 8 0.66 22.06 -2.96
CA HIS A 8 1.25 21.04 -2.10
C HIS A 8 0.35 19.81 -2.20
N ARG A 9 0.77 18.79 -2.96
CA ARG A 9 -0.01 17.57 -3.07
C ARG A 9 0.12 16.87 -1.73
N THR A 10 -0.99 16.60 -1.10
CA THR A 10 -1.05 15.85 0.14
C THR A 10 -0.86 14.37 -0.19
N PRO A 11 -0.14 13.57 0.62
CA PRO A 11 -0.07 12.14 0.38
C PRO A 11 -1.48 11.57 0.31
N ARG A 12 -1.77 10.79 -0.72
CA ARG A 12 -3.11 10.26 -0.99
C ARG A 12 -3.06 8.76 -1.10
N VAL A 13 -3.94 8.08 -0.38
CA VAL A 13 -4.17 6.65 -0.56
C VAL A 13 -5.21 6.44 -1.65
N TRP A 14 -4.84 5.67 -2.66
CA TRP A 14 -5.68 5.41 -3.83
C TRP A 14 -6.41 4.09 -3.72
N ARG A 15 -5.67 3.05 -3.31
CA ARG A 15 -6.17 1.70 -3.23
C ARG A 15 -5.44 0.97 -2.12
N TYR A 16 -6.12 0.01 -1.54
CA TYR A 16 -5.52 -0.97 -0.65
C TYR A 16 -5.79 -2.38 -1.19
N GLY A 17 -5.03 -3.33 -0.69
CA GLY A 17 -5.27 -4.74 -0.94
C GLY A 17 -4.45 -5.61 -0.02
N TRP A 18 -4.60 -6.91 -0.21
CA TRP A 18 -3.93 -7.93 0.55
C TRP A 18 -3.22 -8.85 -0.43
N CYS A 19 -2.03 -9.31 -0.07
CA CYS A 19 -1.35 -10.40 -0.73
C CYS A 19 -0.91 -11.38 0.35
N THR A 20 -1.72 -12.43 0.54
CA THR A 20 -1.47 -13.48 1.53
C THR A 20 -1.47 -14.85 0.87
N PRO A 21 -0.71 -15.82 1.42
CA PRO A 21 -0.75 -17.21 0.93
C PRO A 21 -2.17 -17.79 0.99
N ALA A 22 -2.93 -17.47 2.04
CA ALA A 22 -4.28 -17.99 2.23
C ALA A 22 -5.28 -17.51 1.16
N MET A 23 -5.10 -16.29 0.64
CA MET A 23 -6.01 -15.70 -0.35
C MET A 23 -5.59 -15.96 -1.79
N HIS A 24 -4.30 -16.15 -2.06
CA HIS A 24 -3.75 -16.21 -3.42
C HIS A 24 -3.03 -17.54 -3.73
N GLY A 25 -2.93 -18.43 -2.75
CA GLY A 25 -2.07 -19.61 -2.83
C GLY A 25 -0.59 -19.28 -2.65
N THR A 26 0.18 -20.30 -2.28
CA THR A 26 1.61 -20.17 -1.99
C THR A 26 2.41 -19.71 -3.21
N GLU A 27 2.17 -20.29 -4.38
CA GLU A 27 2.94 -19.98 -5.59
C GLU A 27 2.77 -18.52 -6.04
N ALA A 28 1.53 -18.01 -6.07
CA ALA A 28 1.29 -16.62 -6.46
C ALA A 28 1.86 -15.64 -5.43
N TYR A 29 1.78 -15.99 -4.14
CA TYR A 29 2.37 -15.20 -3.07
C TYR A 29 3.90 -15.15 -3.17
N GLU A 30 4.57 -16.30 -3.38
CA GLU A 30 6.03 -16.35 -3.55
C GLU A 30 6.49 -15.53 -4.75
N LYS A 31 5.79 -15.61 -5.88
CA LYS A 31 6.09 -14.79 -7.07
C LYS A 31 5.91 -13.29 -6.80
N PHE A 32 4.88 -12.92 -6.02
CA PHE A 32 4.68 -11.54 -5.59
C PHE A 32 5.87 -11.07 -4.73
N LEU A 33 6.31 -11.87 -3.75
CA LEU A 33 7.45 -11.54 -2.91
C LEU A 33 8.74 -11.32 -3.72
N GLU A 34 9.00 -12.19 -4.70
CA GLU A 34 10.16 -12.05 -5.59
C GLU A 34 10.12 -10.75 -6.39
N THR A 35 8.97 -10.46 -7.01
CA THR A 35 8.75 -9.24 -7.80
C THR A 35 8.91 -7.98 -6.94
N ALA A 36 8.32 -8.01 -5.74
CA ALA A 36 8.33 -6.91 -4.80
C ALA A 36 9.64 -6.80 -4.00
N LYS A 37 10.55 -7.78 -4.12
CA LYS A 37 11.76 -7.93 -3.31
C LYS A 37 11.48 -7.84 -1.80
N LEU A 38 10.36 -8.43 -1.38
CA LEU A 38 9.93 -8.46 0.01
C LEU A 38 10.41 -9.76 0.69
N PRO A 39 10.77 -9.71 1.98
CA PRO A 39 11.03 -10.93 2.73
C PRO A 39 9.74 -11.74 2.88
N PRO A 40 9.83 -13.06 3.05
CA PRO A 40 8.64 -13.88 3.30
C PRO A 40 8.01 -13.52 4.66
N ALA A 41 6.70 -13.29 4.65
CA ALA A 41 5.88 -13.14 5.84
C ALA A 41 4.83 -14.28 5.90
N PRO A 42 4.67 -15.01 7.03
CA PRO A 42 3.74 -16.13 7.12
C PRO A 42 2.28 -15.76 6.83
N ASP A 43 1.85 -14.60 7.35
CA ASP A 43 0.47 -14.12 7.21
C ASP A 43 0.25 -13.23 5.98
N GLY A 44 1.31 -12.99 5.21
CA GLY A 44 1.29 -12.12 4.05
C GLY A 44 1.51 -10.64 4.36
N TYR A 45 1.17 -9.82 3.37
CA TYR A 45 1.27 -8.37 3.41
C TYR A 45 -0.09 -7.76 3.10
N GLY A 46 -0.42 -6.66 3.76
CA GLY A 46 -1.31 -5.69 3.15
C GLY A 46 -0.54 -4.56 2.51
N LEU A 47 -1.18 -4.02 1.48
CA LEU A 47 -0.58 -3.14 0.50
C LEU A 47 -1.40 -1.87 0.41
N LEU A 48 -0.74 -0.72 0.44
CA LEU A 48 -1.35 0.59 0.27
C LEU A 48 -0.69 1.26 -0.92
N LEU A 49 -1.48 1.54 -1.96
CA LEU A 49 -1.03 2.25 -3.15
C LEU A 49 -1.26 3.74 -2.90
N ILE A 50 -0.16 4.48 -2.79
CA ILE A 50 -0.21 5.91 -2.45
C ILE A 50 0.41 6.77 -3.56
N THR A 51 0.11 8.06 -3.53
CA THR A 51 0.95 9.08 -4.14
C THR A 51 1.53 9.98 -3.06
N ASP A 52 2.82 10.27 -3.11
CA ASP A 52 3.48 11.17 -2.15
C ASP A 52 3.23 12.66 -2.46
N ARG A 53 3.93 13.54 -1.73
CA ARG A 53 3.83 14.99 -1.91
C ARG A 53 4.38 15.50 -3.24
N GLY A 54 5.33 14.78 -3.83
CA GLY A 54 5.83 15.03 -5.18
C GLY A 54 4.91 14.51 -6.27
N GLY A 55 3.84 13.79 -5.91
CA GLY A 55 2.97 13.08 -6.86
C GLY A 55 3.57 11.77 -7.37
N GLN A 56 4.68 11.31 -6.79
CA GLN A 56 5.26 10.00 -7.12
C GLN A 56 4.42 8.89 -6.52
N ARG A 57 4.37 7.75 -7.22
CA ARG A 57 3.59 6.57 -6.83
C ARG A 57 4.45 5.65 -5.99
N HIS A 58 3.89 5.17 -4.88
CA HIS A 58 4.54 4.22 -4.00
C HIS A 58 3.57 3.12 -3.59
N THR A 59 4.13 1.96 -3.25
CA THR A 59 3.41 0.89 -2.56
C THR A 59 4.01 0.74 -1.17
N LEU A 60 3.19 0.95 -0.15
CA LEU A 60 3.56 0.68 1.23
C LEU A 60 3.12 -0.74 1.56
N ALA A 61 4.06 -1.58 1.99
CA ALA A 61 3.77 -2.93 2.44
C ALA A 61 3.94 -3.04 3.96
N THR A 62 2.98 -3.68 4.60
CA THR A 62 3.02 -3.96 6.04
C THR A 62 2.46 -5.33 6.38
N THR A 63 3.04 -5.93 7.42
CA THR A 63 2.57 -7.16 8.06
C THR A 63 1.65 -6.85 9.24
N ASP A 64 1.42 -5.56 9.56
CA ASP A 64 0.53 -5.14 10.64
C ASP A 64 -0.93 -5.15 10.16
N ILE A 65 -1.57 -6.32 10.31
CA ILE A 65 -2.94 -6.62 9.87
C ILE A 65 -3.96 -5.68 10.55
N GLU A 66 -3.80 -5.38 11.84
CA GLU A 66 -4.70 -4.50 12.58
C GLU A 66 -4.66 -3.07 12.04
N TYR A 67 -3.46 -2.57 11.73
CA TYR A 67 -3.28 -1.26 11.12
C TYR A 67 -3.94 -1.17 9.74
N LEU A 68 -3.85 -2.23 8.94
CA LEU A 68 -4.53 -2.31 7.64
C LEU A 68 -6.05 -2.33 7.77
N HIS A 69 -6.61 -3.04 8.75
CA HIS A 69 -8.05 -3.01 8.99
C HIS A 69 -8.57 -1.60 9.33
N LEU A 70 -7.82 -0.84 10.13
CA LEU A 70 -8.17 0.55 10.43
C LEU A 70 -8.16 1.44 9.17
N LEU A 71 -7.14 1.28 8.31
CA LEU A 71 -7.08 2.01 7.04
C LEU A 71 -8.15 1.56 6.05
N HIS A 72 -8.47 0.26 6.03
CA HIS A 72 -9.53 -0.32 5.20
C HIS A 72 -10.90 0.28 5.55
N HIS A 73 -11.26 0.32 6.83
CA HIS A 73 -12.48 0.97 7.28
C HIS A 73 -12.52 2.45 6.89
N GLY A 74 -11.43 3.19 7.15
CA GLY A 74 -11.35 4.61 6.76
C GLY A 74 -11.52 4.84 5.25
N LEU A 75 -10.95 3.97 4.41
CA LEU A 75 -11.04 4.07 2.94
C LEU A 75 -12.42 3.69 2.40
N LEU A 76 -13.07 2.69 2.99
CA LEU A 76 -14.44 2.31 2.60
C LEU A 76 -15.45 3.38 3.01
N ASP A 77 -15.36 3.86 4.25
CA ASP A 77 -16.38 4.75 4.83
C ASP A 77 -16.25 6.20 4.34
N HIS A 78 -15.03 6.63 4.01
CA HIS A 78 -14.75 8.03 3.66
C HIS A 78 -14.15 8.23 2.26
N GLY A 79 -13.87 7.16 1.52
CA GLY A 79 -13.19 7.22 0.24
C GLY A 79 -11.69 7.55 0.39
N PRO A 80 -11.03 8.07 -0.66
CA PRO A 80 -9.60 8.34 -0.65
C PRO A 80 -9.18 9.28 0.48
N MET A 81 -8.35 8.79 1.39
CA MET A 81 -7.85 9.59 2.50
C MET A 81 -6.70 10.49 2.03
N ASN A 82 -6.88 11.80 2.19
CA ASN A 82 -5.85 12.81 2.00
C ASN A 82 -5.14 13.09 3.34
N ASP A 83 -3.93 13.64 3.29
CA ASP A 83 -3.15 14.02 4.48
C ASP A 83 -2.83 12.87 5.45
N VAL A 84 -2.81 11.64 4.93
CA VAL A 84 -2.47 10.47 5.75
C VAL A 84 -0.99 10.54 6.14
N THR A 85 -0.76 10.57 7.44
CA THR A 85 0.58 10.38 8.01
C THR A 85 0.68 8.92 8.45
N PHE A 86 1.58 8.17 7.83
CA PHE A 86 1.85 6.79 8.21
C PHE A 86 2.86 6.78 9.36
N PRO A 87 2.56 6.13 10.50
CA PRO A 87 3.55 5.94 11.54
C PRO A 87 4.72 5.13 10.95
N PRO A 88 5.97 5.57 11.13
CA PRO A 88 7.13 4.95 10.45
C PRO A 88 7.35 3.49 10.85
N HIS A 89 6.87 3.06 12.02
CA HIS A 89 6.95 1.67 12.49
C HIS A 89 5.80 0.78 11.98
N LYS A 90 4.78 1.35 11.34
CA LYS A 90 3.62 0.62 10.82
C LYS A 90 3.76 0.27 9.34
N VAL A 91 4.75 0.84 8.67
CA VAL A 91 5.06 0.58 7.26
C VAL A 91 6.50 0.10 7.20
N HIS A 92 6.66 -1.18 6.89
CA HIS A 92 7.98 -1.84 6.96
C HIS A 92 8.75 -1.68 5.65
N HIS A 93 8.03 -1.55 4.53
CA HIS A 93 8.64 -1.44 3.21
C HIS A 93 7.92 -0.38 2.37
N VAL A 94 8.73 0.46 1.72
CA VAL A 94 8.27 1.41 0.70
C VAL A 94 8.88 0.96 -0.62
N LEU A 95 8.02 0.62 -1.56
CA LEU A 95 8.40 0.16 -2.89
C LEU A 95 8.07 1.24 -3.91
N GLU A 96 8.98 1.45 -4.86
CA GLU A 96 8.79 2.42 -5.93
C GLU A 96 7.68 1.95 -6.88
N GLY A 97 6.76 2.85 -7.21
CA GLY A 97 5.65 2.56 -8.11
C GLY A 97 4.48 1.83 -7.44
N TRP A 98 3.46 1.56 -8.24
CA TRP A 98 2.33 0.75 -7.81
C TRP A 98 2.56 -0.69 -8.19
N LEU A 99 2.50 -1.58 -7.21
CA LEU A 99 2.44 -3.01 -7.45
C LEU A 99 1.05 -3.43 -7.90
N GLU A 100 1.01 -4.41 -8.78
CA GLU A 100 -0.21 -5.13 -9.07
C GLU A 100 -0.56 -6.00 -7.85
N ILE A 101 -1.74 -5.75 -7.29
CA ILE A 101 -2.29 -6.60 -6.23
C ILE A 101 -2.87 -7.82 -6.94
N PRO A 102 -2.38 -9.05 -6.66
CA PRO A 102 -2.89 -10.25 -7.31
C PRO A 102 -4.40 -10.41 -7.06
N SER A 103 -5.11 -11.02 -8.00
CA SER A 103 -6.52 -11.37 -7.78
C SER A 103 -6.59 -12.60 -6.87
N PRO A 104 -7.59 -12.70 -5.96
CA PRO A 104 -7.79 -13.88 -5.13
C PRO A 104 -7.88 -15.15 -6.00
N SER A 105 -7.33 -16.25 -5.51
CA SER A 105 -7.56 -17.55 -6.13
C SER A 105 -9.02 -17.95 -5.94
N ALA A 106 -9.64 -18.48 -7.00
CA ALA A 106 -11.02 -18.97 -6.99
C ALA A 106 -11.18 -20.26 -6.16
#